data_AF-A0A1E4NGT0-F1
#
_entry.id   AF-A0A1E4NGT0-F1
#
_cell.length_a   1.000
_cell.length_b   1.000
_cell.length_c   1.000
_cell.angle_alpha   90.00
_cell.angle_beta   90.00
_cell.angle_gamma   90.00
#
_symmetry.space_group_name_H-M   'P 1'
#
loop_
_entity.id
_entity.type
_entity.pdbx_description
1 polymer ?
#
loop_
_entity_poly.entity_id
_entity_poly.type
_entity_poly.pdbx_seq_one_letter_code
_entity_poly.pdbx_strand_id
1 'polypeptide(L)'
;MSGMEWLEAASYAVTIVGLPFAIAVYLLDQRRERQNEEEELFLRLSDEYADFMRLVLDNADLHLLSPGEKGTLSEEQRERKQALFAILVALFERAYVLVYEDDMSRQQARLWQSWADYMHEWCRRPDFRAALPALLHGEDPGFVAAINRIASEAMAGR
;
A
#
# COMPACT_ATOMS: atom_id res chain seq x y z
N MET A 1 14.11 -51.48 34.46
CA MET A 1 13.74 -50.05 34.53
C MET A 1 12.46 -49.94 35.32
N SER A 2 12.49 -49.21 36.43
CA SER A 2 11.28 -48.96 37.23
C SER A 2 10.38 -47.96 36.50
N GLY A 3 9.07 -47.98 36.78
CA GLY A 3 8.14 -47.01 36.15
C GLY A 3 8.47 -45.55 36.47
N MET A 4 9.17 -45.29 37.57
CA MET A 4 9.59 -43.95 37.99
C MET A 4 10.75 -43.42 37.14
N GLU A 5 11.72 -44.27 36.77
CA GLU A 5 12.82 -43.91 35.86
C GLU A 5 12.30 -43.54 34.46
N TRP A 6 11.24 -44.22 33.99
CA TRP A 6 10.58 -43.89 32.73
C TRP A 6 9.89 -42.52 32.76
N LEU A 7 9.27 -42.16 33.88
CA LEU A 7 8.65 -40.84 34.06
C LEU A 7 9.69 -39.72 34.13
N GLU A 8 10.81 -39.94 34.81
CA GLU A 8 11.92 -38.98 34.86
C GLU A 8 12.55 -38.78 33.48
N ALA A 9 12.85 -39.86 32.76
CA ALA A 9 13.38 -39.78 31.39
C ALA A 9 12.43 -39.06 30.43
N ALA A 10 11.12 -39.30 30.55
CA ALA A 10 10.11 -38.58 29.78
C ALA A 10 10.08 -37.08 30.10
N SER A 11 10.24 -36.69 31.37
CA SER A 11 10.28 -35.27 31.76
C SER A 11 11.50 -34.53 31.17
N TYR A 12 12.66 -35.19 31.12
CA TYR A 12 13.85 -34.64 30.47
C TYR A 12 13.67 -34.57 28.96
N ALA A 13 13.08 -35.59 28.32
CA ALA A 13 12.80 -35.58 26.90
C ALA A 13 11.84 -34.43 26.51
N VAL A 14 10.77 -34.21 27.28
CA VAL A 14 9.83 -33.09 27.05
C VAL A 14 10.52 -31.74 27.26
N THR A 15 11.41 -31.62 28.23
CA THR A 15 12.11 -30.35 28.48
C THR A 15 13.12 -30.04 27.38
N ILE A 16 13.89 -31.04 26.94
CA ILE A 16 14.95 -30.90 25.93
C ILE A 16 14.37 -30.79 24.52
N VAL A 17 13.26 -31.47 24.22
CA VAL A 17 12.65 -31.48 22.89
C VAL A 17 11.45 -30.54 22.81
N GLY A 18 10.56 -30.58 23.80
CA GLY A 18 9.29 -29.84 23.79
C GLY A 18 9.47 -28.33 23.84
N LEU A 19 10.36 -27.79 24.66
CA LEU A 19 10.58 -26.34 24.71
C LEU A 19 11.22 -25.81 23.41
N PRO A 20 12.31 -26.39 22.87
CA PRO A 20 12.83 -25.95 21.56
C PRO A 20 11.82 -26.15 20.43
N PHE A 21 11.03 -27.23 20.45
CA PHE A 21 9.96 -27.45 19.48
C PHE A 21 8.88 -26.36 19.56
N ALA A 22 8.43 -26.00 20.76
CA ALA A 22 7.46 -24.93 20.96
C ALA A 22 8.00 -23.58 20.47
N ILE A 23 9.26 -23.25 20.75
CA ILE A 23 9.92 -22.04 20.22
C ILE A 23 9.97 -22.07 18.69
N ALA A 24 10.34 -23.21 18.10
CA ALA A 24 10.42 -23.35 16.65
C ALA A 24 9.04 -23.16 15.99
N VAL A 25 8.00 -23.79 16.53
CA VAL A 25 6.61 -23.62 16.05
C VAL A 25 6.18 -22.16 16.19
N TYR A 26 6.41 -21.54 17.34
CA TYR A 26 6.06 -20.13 17.57
C TYR A 26 6.74 -19.18 16.56
N LEU A 27 8.03 -19.38 16.27
CA LEU A 27 8.75 -18.57 15.28
C LEU A 27 8.24 -18.78 13.86
N LEU A 28 7.80 -20.00 13.52
CA LEU A 28 7.19 -20.29 12.21
C LEU A 28 5.81 -19.64 12.10
N ASP A 29 5.01 -19.70 13.17
CA ASP A 29 3.68 -19.13 13.22
C ASP A 29 3.72 -17.60 13.12
N GLN A 30 4.60 -16.95 13.90
CA GLN A 30 4.81 -15.51 13.85
C GLN A 30 5.32 -15.00 12.49
N ARG A 31 6.00 -15.85 11.71
CA ARG A 31 6.37 -15.51 10.33
C ARG A 31 5.18 -15.60 9.38
N ARG A 32 4.30 -16.58 9.57
CA ARG A 32 3.07 -16.72 8.77
C ARG A 32 2.05 -15.63 9.09
N GLU A 33 1.87 -15.30 10.37
CA GLU A 33 0.97 -14.21 10.79
C GLU A 33 1.35 -12.89 10.15
N ARG A 34 2.64 -12.51 10.18
CA ARG A 34 3.13 -11.30 9.51
C ARG A 34 2.85 -11.29 8.00
N GLN A 35 3.06 -12.43 7.32
CA GLN A 35 2.74 -12.54 5.90
C GLN A 35 1.24 -12.36 5.62
N ASN A 36 0.38 -12.93 6.46
CA ASN A 36 -1.06 -12.78 6.34
C ASN A 36 -1.50 -11.32 6.60
N GLU A 37 -0.94 -10.66 7.62
CA GLU A 37 -1.23 -9.24 7.92
C GLU A 37 -0.86 -8.33 6.74
N GLU A 38 0.31 -8.55 6.12
CA GLU A 38 0.74 -7.83 4.92
C GLU A 38 -0.22 -8.06 3.73
N GLU A 39 -0.68 -9.30 3.53
CA GLU A 39 -1.64 -9.65 2.48
C GLU A 39 -3.03 -9.02 2.71
N GLU A 40 -3.54 -9.07 3.95
CA GLU A 40 -4.82 -8.45 4.31
C GLU A 40 -4.79 -6.92 4.11
N LEU A 41 -3.69 -6.28 4.49
CA LEU A 41 -3.47 -4.86 4.26
C LEU A 41 -3.49 -4.54 2.76
N PHE A 42 -2.76 -5.32 1.96
CA PHE A 42 -2.72 -5.13 0.51
C PHE A 42 -4.10 -5.29 -0.14
N LEU A 43 -4.84 -6.33 0.23
CA LEU A 43 -6.19 -6.57 -0.29
C LEU A 43 -7.12 -5.41 0.05
N ARG A 44 -7.08 -4.92 1.29
CA ARG A 44 -7.88 -3.76 1.72
C ARG A 44 -7.57 -2.51 0.90
N LEU A 45 -6.28 -2.17 0.77
CA LEU A 45 -5.88 -0.99 -0.02
C LEU A 45 -6.25 -1.15 -1.50
N SER A 46 -6.15 -2.36 -2.04
CA SER A 46 -6.53 -2.67 -3.42
C SER A 46 -8.04 -2.53 -3.64
N ASP A 47 -8.86 -2.98 -2.69
CA ASP A 47 -10.32 -2.80 -2.73
C ASP A 47 -10.69 -1.31 -2.68
N GLU A 48 -10.03 -0.52 -1.84
CA GLU A 48 -10.25 0.92 -1.76
C GLU A 48 -9.86 1.64 -3.06
N TYR A 49 -8.79 1.20 -3.72
CA TYR A 49 -8.44 1.70 -5.05
C TYR A 49 -9.46 1.28 -6.10
N ALA A 50 -9.97 0.05 -6.05
CA ALA A 50 -11.02 -0.42 -6.95
C ALA A 50 -12.31 0.41 -6.79
N ASP A 51 -12.68 0.75 -5.56
CA ASP A 51 -13.81 1.63 -5.27
C ASP A 51 -13.59 3.06 -5.78
N PHE A 52 -12.38 3.60 -5.64
CA PHE A 52 -12.02 4.87 -6.28
C PHE A 52 -12.16 4.79 -7.81
N MET A 53 -11.69 3.71 -8.43
CA MET A 53 -11.81 3.53 -9.89
C MET A 53 -13.27 3.40 -10.35
N ARG A 54 -14.15 2.77 -9.55
CA ARG A 54 -15.59 2.77 -9.80
C ARG A 54 -16.17 4.18 -9.75
N LEU A 55 -15.79 4.98 -8.74
CA LEU A 55 -16.21 6.37 -8.66
C LEU A 55 -15.73 7.20 -9.85
N VAL A 56 -14.52 6.95 -10.36
CA VAL A 56 -14.01 7.57 -11.59
C VAL A 56 -14.84 7.16 -12.82
N LEU A 57 -15.26 5.90 -12.91
CA LEU A 57 -16.14 5.43 -14.00
C LEU A 57 -17.52 6.07 -13.95
N ASP A 58 -18.09 6.23 -12.75
CA ASP A 58 -19.38 6.92 -12.56
C ASP A 58 -19.30 8.42 -12.93
N ASN A 59 -18.08 8.98 -12.96
CA ASN A 59 -17.79 10.35 -13.39
C ASN A 59 -16.99 10.39 -14.70
N ALA A 60 -17.31 9.49 -15.64
CA ALA A 60 -16.60 9.37 -16.93
C ALA A 60 -16.62 10.66 -17.77
N ASP A 61 -17.58 11.56 -17.53
CA ASP A 61 -17.67 12.89 -18.14
C ASP A 61 -16.47 13.80 -17.80
N LEU A 62 -15.72 13.48 -16.73
CA LEU A 62 -14.50 14.19 -16.33
C LEU A 62 -13.25 13.75 -17.11
N HIS A 63 -13.35 12.71 -17.93
CA HIS A 63 -12.28 12.21 -18.79
C HIS A 63 -10.96 11.83 -18.07
N LEU A 64 -11.06 11.38 -16.82
CA LEU A 64 -9.91 10.99 -16.00
C LEU A 64 -9.18 9.74 -16.50
N LEU A 65 -9.86 8.86 -17.24
CA LEU A 65 -9.27 7.67 -17.88
C LEU A 65 -8.86 7.90 -19.33
N SER A 66 -9.20 9.05 -19.91
CA SER A 66 -8.82 9.37 -21.29
C SER A 66 -7.39 9.92 -21.34
N PRO A 67 -6.64 9.63 -22.42
CA PRO A 67 -5.35 10.27 -22.66
C PRO A 67 -5.57 11.76 -22.95
N GLY A 68 -5.35 12.61 -21.94
CA GLY A 68 -5.43 14.06 -22.02
C GLY A 68 -6.78 14.68 -21.65
N GLU A 69 -6.77 15.98 -21.34
CA GLU A 69 -7.98 16.76 -21.12
C GLU A 69 -8.76 16.91 -22.43
N LYS A 70 -10.05 16.57 -22.40
CA LYS A 70 -10.96 16.73 -23.54
C LYS A 70 -11.91 17.88 -23.26
N GLY A 71 -11.75 18.96 -24.02
CA GLY A 71 -12.63 20.12 -23.92
C GLY A 71 -12.50 20.89 -22.60
N THR A 72 -13.31 21.93 -22.46
CA THR A 72 -13.44 22.71 -21.23
C THR A 72 -14.50 22.10 -20.33
N LEU A 73 -14.11 21.77 -19.09
CA LEU A 73 -15.04 21.31 -18.05
C LEU A 73 -15.91 22.46 -17.52
N SER A 74 -17.15 22.16 -17.13
CA SER A 74 -18.00 23.08 -16.36
C SER A 74 -17.44 23.34 -14.96
N GLU A 75 -17.94 24.36 -14.25
CA GLU A 75 -17.52 24.62 -12.87
C GLU A 75 -17.80 23.42 -11.94
N GLU A 76 -18.99 22.84 -12.02
CA GLU A 76 -19.35 21.63 -11.27
C GLU A 76 -18.42 20.45 -11.59
N GLN A 77 -18.07 20.25 -12.86
CA GLN A 77 -17.14 19.18 -13.26
C GLN A 77 -15.72 19.43 -12.72
N ARG A 78 -15.28 20.68 -12.68
CA ARG A 78 -13.99 21.05 -12.08
C ARG A 78 -13.97 20.78 -10.57
N GLU A 79 -15.06 21.10 -9.87
CA GLU A 79 -15.19 20.80 -8.43
C GLU A 79 -15.17 19.29 -8.17
N ARG A 80 -15.95 18.50 -8.93
CA ARG A 80 -15.93 17.03 -8.83
C ARG A 80 -14.55 16.46 -9.12
N LYS A 81 -13.87 16.94 -10.18
CA LYS A 81 -12.50 16.54 -10.52
C LYS A 81 -11.52 16.82 -9.38
N GLN A 82 -11.60 18.02 -8.78
CA GLN A 82 -10.76 18.38 -7.66
C GLN A 82 -11.01 17.48 -6.44
N ALA A 83 -12.27 17.17 -6.14
CA ALA A 83 -12.62 16.25 -5.05
C ALA A 83 -12.09 14.83 -5.29
N LEU A 84 -12.18 14.32 -6.53
CA LEU A 84 -11.61 13.02 -6.89
C LEU A 84 -10.10 12.99 -6.75
N PHE A 85 -9.40 14.06 -7.13
CA PHE A 85 -7.96 14.14 -6.93
C PHE A 85 -7.59 14.20 -5.44
N ALA A 86 -8.37 14.89 -4.61
CA ALA A 86 -8.16 14.87 -3.16
C ALA A 86 -8.34 13.47 -2.56
N ILE A 87 -9.39 12.75 -2.97
CA ILE A 87 -9.61 11.35 -2.55
C ILE A 87 -8.42 10.46 -2.96
N LEU A 88 -7.94 10.62 -4.21
CA LEU A 88 -6.80 9.85 -4.71
C LEU A 88 -5.52 10.13 -3.93
N VAL A 89 -5.23 11.40 -3.62
CA VAL A 89 -4.05 11.79 -2.83
C VAL A 89 -4.12 11.20 -1.43
N ALA A 90 -5.28 11.27 -0.76
CA ALA A 90 -5.46 10.64 0.56
C ALA A 90 -5.27 9.12 0.53
N LEU A 91 -5.69 8.44 -0.55
CA LEU A 91 -5.46 7.01 -0.73
C LEU A 91 -3.97 6.70 -0.91
N PHE A 92 -3.25 7.52 -1.68
CA PHE A 92 -1.81 7.40 -1.86
C PHE A 92 -1.02 7.66 -0.58
N GLU A 93 -1.39 8.68 0.19
CA GLU A 93 -0.81 8.95 1.51
C GLU A 93 -0.97 7.74 2.42
N ARG A 94 -2.18 7.19 2.51
CA ARG A 94 -2.45 6.00 3.31
C ARG A 94 -1.64 4.78 2.85
N ALA A 95 -1.53 4.57 1.53
CA ALA A 95 -0.70 3.50 0.99
C ALA A 95 0.79 3.70 1.36
N TYR A 96 1.28 4.94 1.32
CA TYR A 96 2.62 5.27 1.77
C TYR A 96 2.79 4.97 3.26
N VAL A 97 1.91 5.46 4.13
CA VAL A 97 2.01 5.27 5.59
C VAL A 97 1.96 3.80 5.99
N LEU A 98 1.17 2.97 5.29
CA LEU A 98 0.95 1.57 5.68
C LEU A 98 1.92 0.59 5.01
N VAL A 99 2.48 0.93 3.84
CA VAL A 99 3.30 0.00 3.05
C VAL A 99 4.74 0.46 2.92
N TYR A 100 5.01 1.77 2.96
CA TYR A 100 6.36 2.29 2.74
C TYR A 100 7.24 2.20 3.99
N GLU A 101 8.40 1.57 3.83
CA GLU A 101 9.49 1.48 4.81
C GLU A 101 10.83 1.65 4.08
N ASP A 102 11.85 2.17 4.77
CA ASP A 102 13.19 2.28 4.18
C ASP A 102 13.85 0.91 3.93
N ASP A 103 13.57 -0.08 4.78
CA ASP A 103 14.08 -1.45 4.69
C ASP A 103 12.92 -2.45 4.55
N MET A 104 12.52 -2.71 3.31
CA MET A 104 11.40 -3.58 2.98
C MET A 104 11.83 -5.03 2.74
N SER A 105 10.99 -5.96 3.17
CA SER A 105 11.02 -7.33 2.67
C SER A 105 10.76 -7.38 1.16
N ARG A 106 11.12 -8.47 0.48
CA ARG A 106 10.83 -8.64 -0.96
C ARG A 106 9.33 -8.55 -1.28
N GLN A 107 8.49 -8.96 -0.33
CA GLN A 107 7.03 -8.93 -0.49
C GLN A 107 6.54 -7.49 -0.40
N GLN A 108 6.85 -6.77 0.69
CA GLN A 108 6.52 -5.36 0.87
C GLN A 108 7.01 -4.50 -0.31
N ALA A 109 8.25 -4.71 -0.78
CA ALA A 109 8.80 -4.00 -1.92
C ALA A 109 7.97 -4.20 -3.21
N ARG A 110 7.45 -5.40 -3.44
CA ARG A 110 6.57 -5.69 -4.58
C ARG A 110 5.21 -5.02 -4.44
N LEU A 111 4.66 -4.98 -3.23
CA LEU A 111 3.41 -4.27 -2.95
C LEU A 111 3.59 -2.77 -3.18
N TRP A 112 4.64 -2.19 -2.60
CA TRP A 112 4.99 -0.79 -2.78
C TRP A 112 5.21 -0.44 -4.26
N GLN A 113 5.89 -1.30 -5.02
CA GLN A 113 6.09 -1.08 -6.45
C GLN A 113 4.77 -0.93 -7.21
N SER A 114 3.75 -1.71 -6.86
CA SER A 114 2.43 -1.58 -7.51
C SER A 114 1.78 -0.22 -7.22
N TRP A 115 1.93 0.29 -5.99
CA TRP A 115 1.46 1.62 -5.61
C TRP A 115 2.26 2.74 -6.28
N ALA A 116 3.58 2.59 -6.33
CA ALA A 116 4.46 3.52 -7.02
C ALA A 116 4.11 3.62 -8.52
N ASP A 117 3.79 2.49 -9.17
CA ASP A 117 3.34 2.45 -10.56
C ASP A 117 2.01 3.20 -10.75
N TYR A 118 1.04 3.05 -9.83
CA TYR A 118 -0.20 3.83 -9.86
C TYR A 118 0.06 5.33 -9.70
N MET A 119 0.85 5.71 -8.69
CA MET A 119 1.23 7.12 -8.47
C MET A 119 1.93 7.69 -9.71
N HIS A 120 2.83 6.92 -10.31
CA HIS A 120 3.55 7.29 -11.51
C HIS A 120 2.57 7.55 -12.66
N GLU A 121 1.63 6.64 -12.95
CA GLU A 121 0.65 6.81 -14.02
C GLU A 121 -0.22 8.07 -13.84
N TRP A 122 -0.72 8.31 -12.62
CA TRP A 122 -1.50 9.52 -12.34
C TRP A 122 -0.64 10.78 -12.43
N CYS A 123 0.61 10.73 -11.98
CA CYS A 123 1.58 11.82 -12.13
C CYS A 123 2.00 12.08 -13.59
N ARG A 124 1.79 11.15 -14.53
CA ARG A 124 2.00 11.43 -15.97
C ARG A 124 0.95 12.39 -16.52
N ARG A 125 -0.20 12.56 -15.85
CA ARG A 125 -1.24 13.45 -16.31
C ARG A 125 -0.95 14.93 -15.95
N PRO A 126 -0.99 15.87 -16.93
CA PRO A 126 -0.70 17.28 -16.68
C PRO A 126 -1.65 17.95 -15.69
N ASP A 127 -2.93 17.57 -15.72
CA ASP A 127 -3.98 18.13 -14.89
C ASP A 127 -3.83 17.73 -13.41
N PHE A 128 -3.50 16.46 -13.16
CA PHE A 128 -3.20 15.97 -11.82
C PHE A 128 -1.93 16.63 -11.25
N ARG A 129 -0.86 16.73 -12.04
CA ARG A 129 0.37 17.44 -11.61
C ARG A 129 0.13 18.90 -11.29
N ALA A 130 -0.71 19.59 -12.05
CA ALA A 130 -1.03 20.99 -11.78
C ALA A 130 -1.81 21.16 -10.46
N ALA A 131 -2.65 20.18 -10.09
CA ALA A 131 -3.39 20.18 -8.84
C ALA A 131 -2.55 19.76 -7.62
N LEU A 132 -1.50 18.94 -7.83
CA LEU A 132 -0.68 18.34 -6.78
C LEU A 132 -0.21 19.33 -5.70
N PRO A 133 0.37 20.51 -6.02
CA PRO A 133 0.90 21.40 -4.99
C PRO A 133 -0.14 21.88 -3.98
N ALA A 134 -1.39 22.07 -4.42
CA ALA A 134 -2.48 22.46 -3.53
C ALA A 134 -3.00 21.27 -2.71
N LEU A 135 -3.02 20.08 -3.32
CA LEU A 135 -3.49 18.85 -2.67
C LEU A 135 -2.52 18.31 -1.62
N LEU A 136 -1.22 18.59 -1.75
CA LEU A 136 -0.19 18.14 -0.81
C LEU A 136 -0.03 19.03 0.42
N HIS A 137 -0.87 20.06 0.58
CA HIS A 137 -0.78 20.96 1.72
C HIS A 137 -1.31 20.32 3.00
N GLY A 138 -0.42 20.03 3.95
CA GLY A 138 -0.78 19.45 5.25
C GLY A 138 -0.69 17.92 5.29
N GLU A 139 -0.34 17.28 4.18
CA GLU A 139 -0.07 15.84 4.08
C GLU A 139 1.28 15.47 4.73
N ASP A 140 1.50 14.18 4.98
CA ASP A 140 2.73 13.64 5.56
C ASP A 140 3.99 14.10 4.78
N PRO A 141 5.00 14.69 5.45
CA PRO A 141 6.21 15.18 4.78
C PRO A 141 6.98 14.10 4.01
N GLY A 142 6.96 12.85 4.48
CA GLY A 142 7.58 11.71 3.82
C GLY A 142 6.86 11.37 2.52
N PHE A 143 5.53 11.27 2.58
CA PHE A 143 4.68 11.06 1.41
C PHE A 143 4.85 12.19 0.39
N VAL A 144 4.83 13.45 0.83
CA VAL A 144 5.05 14.63 -0.02
C VAL A 144 6.39 14.53 -0.76
N ALA A 145 7.47 14.12 -0.08
CA ALA A 145 8.77 13.93 -0.72
C ALA A 145 8.76 12.76 -1.72
N ALA A 146 8.10 11.65 -1.37
CA ALA A 146 8.00 10.46 -2.23
C ALA A 146 7.22 10.74 -3.52
N ILE A 147 6.02 11.32 -3.42
CA ILE A 147 5.18 11.58 -4.59
C ILE A 147 5.79 12.67 -5.50
N ASN A 148 6.47 13.68 -4.95
CA ASN A 148 7.18 14.67 -5.77
C ASN A 148 8.35 14.05 -6.55
N ARG A 149 9.05 13.07 -5.96
CA ARG A 149 10.08 12.29 -6.66
C ARG A 149 9.47 11.49 -7.80
N ILE A 150 8.41 10.73 -7.53
CA ILE A 150 7.68 9.95 -8.54
C ILE A 150 7.16 10.86 -9.66
N ALA A 151 6.62 12.03 -9.34
CA ALA A 151 6.14 13.00 -10.32
C ALA A 151 7.27 13.56 -11.20
N SER A 152 8.46 13.73 -10.63
CA SER A 152 9.65 14.16 -11.38
C SER A 152 10.18 13.06 -12.30
N GLU A 153 10.16 11.80 -11.85
CA GLU A 153 10.54 10.62 -12.63
C GLU A 153 9.57 10.40 -13.81
N ALA A 154 8.27 10.55 -13.57
CA ALA A 154 7.23 10.46 -14.59
C ALA A 154 7.38 11.50 -15.71
N MET A 155 8.01 12.64 -15.41
CA MET A 155 8.35 13.68 -16.39
C MET A 155 9.63 13.35 -17.18
N ALA A 156 10.60 12.68 -16.54
CA ALA A 156 11.89 12.34 -17.13
C ALA A 156 11.82 11.13 -18.07
N GLY A 157 10.89 10.19 -17.81
CA GLY A 157 10.61 9.04 -18.66
C GLY A 157 9.87 9.41 -19.94
N ARG A 158 10.63 9.84 -20.97
CA ARG A 158 10.17 9.87 -22.37
C ARG A 158 10.11 8.48 -22.97
#